data_AF-A0A085ZBK1-F1
#
_entry.id   AF-A0A085ZBK1-F1
#
_cell.length_a   1.000
_cell.length_b   1.000
_cell.length_c   1.000
_cell.angle_alpha   90.00
_cell.angle_beta   90.00
_cell.angle_gamma   90.00
#
_symmetry.space_group_name_H-M   'P 1'
#
loop_
_entity.id
_entity.type
_entity.pdbx_description
1 polymer ?
#
loop_
_entity_poly.entity_id
_entity_poly.type
_entity_poly.pdbx_seq_one_letter_code
_entity_poly.pdbx_strand_id
1 'polypeptide(L)'
;MKNLIISFFIISLISCDKEKKEQFFFSQNLYTEILKYQQENPIPNNKLNSLSIYDISFSKNQDTLITITISPQGIQYKNCFGIYESNILKPTYVIDSQKLGRKFIKIYKKDSIDNYILKGTPPHSDVIYPFYKYKVQGDKLILIDSLR
;
A
#
# COMPACT_ATOMS: atom_id res chain seq x y z
N MET A 1 54.84 22.81 10.90
CA MET A 1 54.39 22.68 9.49
C MET A 1 53.53 21.43 9.39
N LYS A 2 52.30 21.58 8.83
CA LYS A 2 51.47 20.55 8.16
C LYS A 2 51.07 19.32 9.02
N ASN A 3 49.90 19.32 9.67
CA ASN A 3 48.58 18.94 9.11
C ASN A 3 48.67 17.97 7.92
N LEU A 4 48.34 16.67 8.09
CA LEU A 4 47.68 15.85 7.04
C LEU A 4 47.39 14.36 7.37
N ILE A 5 46.77 13.98 8.50
CA ILE A 5 46.19 12.62 8.60
C ILE A 5 44.88 12.61 9.39
N ILE A 6 43.88 13.37 8.93
CA ILE A 6 42.48 13.15 9.31
C ILE A 6 41.64 13.37 8.05
N SER A 7 41.68 12.43 7.11
CA SER A 7 40.79 12.47 5.94
C SER A 7 40.68 11.13 5.24
N PHE A 8 40.25 10.08 5.94
CA PHE A 8 39.82 8.85 5.25
C PHE A 8 38.68 8.09 5.93
N PHE A 9 37.82 8.75 6.71
CA PHE A 9 36.69 8.07 7.36
C PHE A 9 35.34 8.81 7.29
N ILE A 10 35.14 9.70 6.31
CA ILE A 10 33.89 10.48 6.17
C ILE A 10 33.32 10.44 4.74
N ILE A 11 33.35 9.28 4.06
CA ILE A 11 32.73 9.16 2.72
C ILE A 11 31.69 8.03 2.63
N SER A 12 31.50 7.17 3.64
CA SER A 12 30.56 6.04 3.51
C SER A 12 29.12 6.27 4.01
N LEU A 13 28.74 7.46 4.50
CA LEU A 13 27.42 7.65 5.14
C LEU A 13 26.35 8.35 4.29
N ILE A 14 26.63 8.74 3.03
CA ILE A 14 25.68 9.55 2.23
C ILE A 14 24.79 8.72 1.29
N SER A 15 24.96 7.39 1.23
CA SER A 15 24.10 6.54 0.37
C SER A 15 22.75 6.13 0.96
N CYS A 16 22.30 6.70 2.08
CA CYS A 16 21.10 6.25 2.82
C CYS A 16 19.93 7.27 2.84
N ASP A 17 19.74 8.04 1.77
CA ASP A 17 18.62 9.01 1.70
C ASP A 17 17.73 8.89 0.45
N LYS A 18 18.07 8.05 -0.53
CA LYS A 18 17.19 7.83 -1.69
C LYS A 18 15.98 6.96 -1.36
N GLU A 19 16.12 5.97 -0.48
CA GLU A 19 15.02 5.07 -0.09
C GLU A 19 13.96 5.74 0.80
N LYS A 20 14.33 6.73 1.62
CA LYS A 20 13.41 7.35 2.58
C LYS A 20 12.26 8.11 1.91
N LYS A 21 12.43 8.59 0.67
CA LYS A 21 11.38 9.34 -0.04
C LYS A 21 10.23 8.46 -0.52
N GLU A 22 10.45 7.16 -0.75
CA GLU A 22 9.41 6.24 -1.23
C GLU A 22 8.48 5.74 -0.11
N GLN A 23 8.94 5.77 1.15
CA GLN A 23 8.18 5.36 2.35
C GLN A 23 7.21 6.44 2.88
N PHE A 24 6.91 7.47 2.09
CA PHE A 24 6.23 8.66 2.60
C PHE A 24 4.71 8.51 2.74
N PHE A 25 4.09 7.52 2.09
CA PHE A 25 2.62 7.38 2.11
C PHE A 25 2.09 6.69 3.37
N PHE A 26 2.81 5.68 3.87
CA PHE A 26 2.34 4.83 4.96
C PHE A 26 3.35 4.78 6.12
N SER A 27 2.88 4.45 7.31
CA SER A 27 3.72 4.05 8.43
C SER A 27 4.51 2.79 8.06
N GLN A 28 5.68 2.61 8.69
CA GLN A 28 6.62 1.55 8.29
C GLN A 28 6.00 0.15 8.41
N ASN A 29 5.27 -0.11 9.49
CA ASN A 29 4.55 -1.37 9.72
C ASN A 29 3.56 -1.68 8.59
N LEU A 30 2.71 -0.73 8.19
CA LEU A 30 1.73 -0.94 7.13
C LEU A 30 2.43 -1.06 5.77
N TYR A 31 3.42 -0.22 5.49
CA TYR A 31 4.19 -0.27 4.25
C TYR A 31 4.84 -1.65 4.03
N THR A 32 5.47 -2.21 5.06
CA THR A 32 6.08 -3.55 4.99
C THR A 32 5.06 -4.63 4.67
N GLU A 33 3.89 -4.61 5.32
CA GLU A 33 2.85 -5.62 5.08
C GLU A 33 2.21 -5.49 3.69
N ILE A 34 2.05 -4.27 3.17
CA ILE A 34 1.58 -4.04 1.79
C ILE A 34 2.58 -4.65 0.79
N LEU A 35 3.87 -4.33 0.93
CA LEU A 35 4.88 -4.84 0.00
C LEU A 35 4.97 -6.36 0.05
N LYS A 36 4.91 -6.95 1.25
CA LYS A 36 4.89 -8.40 1.42
C LYS A 36 3.72 -9.02 0.67
N TYR A 37 2.50 -8.50 0.87
CA TYR A 37 1.33 -8.99 0.17
C TYR A 37 1.46 -8.86 -1.36
N GLN A 38 1.94 -7.71 -1.86
CA GLN A 38 2.13 -7.49 -3.30
C GLN A 38 3.15 -8.44 -3.93
N GLN A 39 4.22 -8.78 -3.20
CA GLN A 39 5.25 -9.73 -3.65
C GLN A 39 4.71 -11.16 -3.70
N GLU A 40 3.92 -11.56 -2.71
CA GLU A 40 3.33 -12.89 -2.63
C GLU A 40 2.15 -13.05 -3.61
N ASN A 41 1.49 -11.94 -3.96
CA ASN A 41 0.28 -11.91 -4.80
C ASN A 41 0.45 -10.89 -5.94
N PRO A 42 1.32 -11.13 -6.94
CA PRO A 42 1.52 -10.21 -8.04
C PRO A 42 0.28 -10.18 -8.96
N ILE A 43 -0.18 -8.99 -9.33
CA ILE A 43 -1.18 -8.83 -10.39
C ILE A 43 -0.53 -9.20 -11.74
N PRO A 44 -1.03 -10.23 -12.46
CA PRO A 44 -0.44 -10.62 -13.73
C PRO A 44 -0.59 -9.49 -14.78
N ASN A 45 0.50 -9.16 -15.48
CA ASN A 45 0.51 -8.12 -16.51
C ASN A 45 -0.14 -8.63 -17.81
N ASN A 46 -1.47 -8.61 -17.87
CA ASN A 46 -2.24 -8.96 -19.06
C ASN A 46 -3.45 -8.03 -19.22
N LYS A 47 -4.06 -8.04 -20.41
CA LYS A 47 -5.21 -7.16 -20.72
C LYS A 47 -6.42 -7.41 -19.82
N LEU A 48 -6.62 -8.65 -19.36
CA LEU A 48 -7.74 -9.02 -18.49
C LEU A 48 -7.64 -8.35 -17.11
N ASN A 49 -6.42 -8.12 -16.63
CA ASN A 49 -6.13 -7.47 -15.35
C ASN A 49 -5.83 -5.97 -15.49
N SER A 50 -6.16 -5.35 -16.62
CA SER A 50 -5.83 -3.94 -16.89
C SER A 50 -6.44 -2.96 -15.89
N LEU A 51 -7.51 -3.35 -15.20
CA LEU A 51 -8.14 -2.58 -14.12
C LEU A 51 -7.77 -3.08 -12.72
N SER A 52 -7.12 -4.23 -12.61
CA SER A 52 -6.78 -4.82 -11.31
C SER A 52 -5.84 -3.90 -10.53
N ILE A 53 -6.16 -3.67 -9.27
CA ILE A 53 -5.40 -2.77 -8.40
C ILE A 53 -5.41 -3.31 -6.97
N TYR A 54 -4.32 -3.09 -6.23
CA TYR A 54 -4.26 -3.43 -4.83
C TYR A 54 -5.16 -2.50 -4.01
N ASP A 55 -5.84 -3.06 -3.01
CA ASP A 55 -6.69 -2.30 -2.11
C ASP A 55 -6.22 -2.45 -0.66
N ILE A 56 -6.46 -1.38 0.11
CA ILE A 56 -6.29 -1.40 1.56
C ILE A 56 -7.55 -0.82 2.15
N SER A 57 -8.29 -1.64 2.92
CA SER A 57 -9.51 -1.18 3.57
C SER A 57 -9.36 -1.15 5.09
N PHE A 58 -9.80 -0.03 5.66
CA PHE A 58 -9.91 0.14 7.10
C PHE A 58 -11.37 -0.01 7.51
N SER A 59 -11.61 -0.86 8.50
CA SER A 59 -12.95 -1.03 9.07
C SER A 59 -12.90 -1.07 10.59
N LYS A 60 -14.00 -0.66 11.22
CA LYS A 60 -14.18 -0.73 12.66
C LYS A 60 -15.25 -1.76 12.96
N ASN A 61 -14.87 -2.80 13.70
CA ASN A 61 -15.82 -3.64 14.42
C ASN A 61 -15.57 -3.39 15.93
N GLN A 62 -15.31 -4.42 16.73
CA GLN A 62 -14.77 -4.23 18.09
C GLN A 62 -13.40 -3.54 18.04
N ASP A 63 -12.52 -4.04 17.18
CA ASP A 63 -11.20 -3.48 16.92
C ASP A 63 -11.15 -2.75 15.58
N THR A 64 -10.06 -1.99 15.37
CA THR A 64 -9.74 -1.50 14.03
C THR A 64 -9.09 -2.62 13.24
N LEU A 65 -9.62 -2.89 12.05
CA LEU A 65 -9.16 -3.93 11.14
C LEU A 65 -8.61 -3.30 9.88
N ILE A 66 -7.56 -3.92 9.33
CA ILE A 66 -6.98 -3.57 8.04
C ILE A 66 -7.05 -4.82 7.15
N THR A 67 -7.60 -4.68 5.95
CA THR A 67 -7.57 -5.74 4.94
C THR A 67 -6.75 -5.27 3.76
N ILE A 68 -5.87 -6.13 3.25
CA ILE A 68 -5.10 -5.93 2.02
C ILE A 68 -5.51 -7.03 1.04
N THR A 69 -6.02 -6.66 -0.13
CA THR A 69 -6.32 -7.60 -1.22
C THR A 69 -6.10 -6.98 -2.61
N ILE A 70 -6.56 -7.65 -3.65
CA ILE A 70 -6.62 -7.16 -5.02
C ILE A 70 -8.08 -6.97 -5.39
N SER A 71 -8.40 -5.81 -5.95
CA SER A 71 -9.68 -5.58 -6.60
C SER A 71 -9.58 -5.91 -8.10
N PRO A 72 -10.12 -7.06 -8.58
CA PRO A 72 -10.04 -7.46 -9.99
C PRO A 72 -10.66 -6.46 -10.96
N GLN A 73 -11.69 -5.76 -10.49
CA GLN A 73 -12.54 -4.91 -11.33
C GLN A 73 -12.20 -3.42 -11.15
N GLY A 74 -11.05 -3.11 -10.54
CA GLY A 74 -10.66 -1.75 -10.22
C GLY A 74 -11.41 -1.17 -9.03
N ILE A 75 -11.55 0.15 -8.99
CA ILE A 75 -12.12 0.88 -7.85
C ILE A 75 -13.64 0.89 -7.95
N GLN A 76 -14.29 0.19 -7.03
CA GLN A 76 -15.76 0.10 -6.97
C GLN A 76 -16.39 1.17 -6.05
N TYR A 77 -15.62 1.76 -5.13
CA TYR A 77 -16.14 2.66 -4.09
C TYR A 77 -15.68 4.11 -4.31
N LYS A 78 -16.60 5.07 -4.14
CA LYS A 78 -16.29 6.51 -4.21
C LYS A 78 -15.62 7.07 -2.94
N ASN A 79 -15.59 6.31 -1.85
CA ASN A 79 -14.97 6.72 -0.57
C ASN A 79 -13.52 6.23 -0.44
N CYS A 80 -12.78 6.25 -1.55
CA CYS A 80 -11.36 5.93 -1.57
C CYS A 80 -10.48 7.18 -1.61
N PHE A 81 -9.23 7.02 -1.22
CA PHE A 81 -8.23 8.07 -1.17
C PHE A 81 -7.14 7.80 -2.19
N GLY A 82 -7.24 8.42 -3.36
CA GLY A 82 -6.19 8.48 -4.40
C GLY A 82 -5.53 7.16 -4.76
N ILE A 83 -4.47 7.26 -5.57
CA ILE A 83 -3.58 6.16 -5.91
C ILE A 83 -2.22 6.40 -5.25
N TYR A 84 -1.76 5.42 -4.48
CA TYR A 84 -0.44 5.37 -3.88
C TYR A 84 0.44 4.45 -4.71
N GLU A 85 1.52 5.00 -5.24
CA GLU A 85 2.47 4.28 -6.08
C GLU A 85 3.86 4.91 -5.94
N SER A 86 4.90 4.08 -6.07
CA SER A 86 6.30 4.47 -6.17
C SER A 86 7.03 3.50 -7.11
N ASN A 87 8.37 3.58 -7.19
CA ASN A 87 9.13 2.59 -7.96
C ASN A 87 8.98 1.17 -7.37
N ILE A 88 8.79 1.07 -6.06
CA ILE A 88 8.64 -0.19 -5.31
C ILE A 88 7.16 -0.53 -5.09
N LEU A 89 6.36 0.43 -4.61
CA LEU A 89 4.96 0.23 -4.29
C LEU A 89 4.11 0.18 -5.57
N LYS A 90 3.47 -0.96 -5.85
CA LYS A 90 2.52 -1.07 -6.96
C LYS A 90 1.26 -0.24 -6.69
N PRO A 91 0.55 0.24 -7.75
CA PRO A 91 -0.64 1.04 -7.60
C PRO A 91 -1.60 0.45 -6.57
N THR A 92 -1.86 1.23 -5.52
CA THR A 92 -2.67 0.82 -4.38
C THR A 92 -3.62 1.94 -4.04
N TYR A 93 -4.89 1.63 -3.80
CA TYR A 93 -5.85 2.61 -3.32
C TYR A 93 -6.30 2.27 -1.90
N VAL A 94 -6.72 3.29 -1.15
CA VAL A 94 -7.10 3.15 0.26
C VAL A 94 -8.56 3.48 0.47
N ILE A 95 -9.27 2.66 1.24
CA ILE A 95 -10.64 2.89 1.68
C ILE A 95 -10.60 3.14 3.20
N ASP A 96 -10.87 4.37 3.63
CA ASP A 96 -10.82 4.75 5.05
C ASP A 96 -11.86 5.84 5.40
N SER A 97 -13.14 5.55 5.13
CA SER A 97 -14.23 6.52 5.27
C SER A 97 -14.36 7.12 6.68
N GLN A 98 -13.92 6.38 7.70
CA GLN A 98 -13.98 6.77 9.11
C GLN A 98 -12.66 7.33 9.66
N LYS A 99 -11.63 7.54 8.83
CA LYS A 99 -10.29 8.01 9.22
C LYS A 99 -9.64 7.16 10.33
N LEU A 100 -9.92 5.85 10.32
CA LEU A 100 -9.34 4.87 11.24
C LEU A 100 -7.85 4.67 10.95
N GLY A 101 -7.47 4.84 9.69
CA GLY A 101 -6.10 4.70 9.19
C GLY A 101 -5.20 5.90 9.47
N ARG A 102 -5.65 6.95 10.17
CA ARG A 102 -4.89 8.21 10.36
C ARG A 102 -3.49 8.05 11.00
N LYS A 103 -3.27 6.96 11.72
CA LYS A 103 -1.94 6.62 12.30
C LYS A 103 -1.03 5.91 11.30
N PHE A 104 -1.62 5.31 10.27
CA PHE A 104 -0.94 4.47 9.29
C PHE A 104 -0.81 5.15 7.92
N ILE A 105 -1.70 6.08 7.59
CA ILE A 105 -1.69 6.86 6.35
C ILE A 105 -1.12 8.23 6.68
N LYS A 106 0.08 8.51 6.18
CA LYS A 106 0.80 9.77 6.43
C LYS A 106 0.26 10.91 5.56
N ILE A 107 -0.20 10.59 4.35
CA ILE A 107 -0.79 11.55 3.41
C ILE A 107 -2.08 10.96 2.87
N TYR A 108 -3.18 11.70 3.00
CA TYR A 108 -4.42 11.36 2.32
C TYR A 108 -4.47 12.07 0.97
N LYS A 109 -4.30 11.31 -0.12
CA LYS A 109 -4.45 11.83 -1.49
C LYS A 109 -5.91 11.91 -1.89
N LYS A 110 -6.23 12.87 -2.77
CA LYS A 110 -7.53 12.99 -3.46
C LYS A 110 -7.37 13.03 -4.98
N ASP A 111 -6.23 12.54 -5.48
CA ASP A 111 -5.91 12.54 -6.91
C ASP A 111 -6.90 11.69 -7.70
N SER A 112 -6.94 11.92 -9.02
CA SER A 112 -7.86 11.22 -9.92
C SER A 112 -7.62 9.70 -9.89
N ILE A 113 -8.69 8.98 -9.59
CA ILE A 113 -8.81 7.52 -9.60
C ILE A 113 -9.35 7.00 -10.93
N ASP A 114 -9.57 7.88 -11.92
CA ASP A 114 -10.40 7.63 -13.10
C ASP A 114 -9.86 6.50 -13.99
N ASN A 115 -8.54 6.27 -13.98
CA ASN A 115 -7.89 5.21 -14.74
C ASN A 115 -8.18 3.80 -14.20
N TYR A 116 -8.68 3.70 -12.97
CA TYR A 116 -8.99 2.45 -12.30
C TYR A 116 -10.49 2.28 -12.04
N ILE A 117 -11.32 3.24 -12.46
CA ILE A 117 -12.78 3.10 -12.42
C ILE A 117 -13.23 2.34 -13.66
N LEU A 118 -13.89 1.21 -13.43
CA LEU A 118 -14.59 0.50 -14.49
C LEU A 118 -15.71 1.38 -15.07
N LYS A 119 -15.66 1.59 -16.39
CA LYS A 119 -16.74 2.25 -17.14
C LYS A 119 -17.65 1.19 -17.76
N GLY A 120 -18.94 1.19 -17.38
CA GLY A 120 -19.94 0.27 -17.93
C GLY A 120 -20.23 -0.95 -17.04
N THR A 121 -20.80 -2.00 -17.62
CA THR A 121 -21.15 -3.23 -16.89
C THR A 121 -19.89 -4.05 -16.57
N PRO A 122 -19.67 -4.47 -15.32
CA PRO A 122 -18.53 -5.30 -14.97
C PRO A 122 -18.53 -6.62 -15.73
N PRO A 123 -17.39 -7.06 -16.27
CA PRO A 123 -17.27 -8.44 -16.72
C PRO A 123 -17.50 -9.36 -15.53
N HIS A 124 -18.28 -10.42 -15.72
CA HIS A 124 -18.39 -11.49 -14.73
C HIS A 124 -16.99 -12.06 -14.48
N SER A 125 -16.53 -11.94 -13.24
CA SER A 125 -15.22 -12.44 -12.81
C SER A 125 -15.44 -13.26 -11.54
N ASP A 126 -15.26 -14.56 -11.66
CA ASP A 126 -15.25 -15.50 -10.53
C ASP A 126 -13.87 -15.58 -9.85
N VAL A 127 -12.96 -14.65 -10.20
CA VAL A 127 -11.62 -14.59 -9.61
C VAL A 127 -11.72 -14.10 -8.17
N ILE A 128 -11.38 -14.98 -7.23
CA ILE A 128 -11.20 -14.67 -5.82
C ILE A 128 -9.71 -14.51 -5.57
N TYR A 129 -9.30 -13.34 -5.11
CA TYR A 129 -7.91 -13.10 -4.72
C TYR A 129 -7.68 -13.43 -3.23
N PRO A 130 -6.48 -13.90 -2.88
CA PRO A 130 -6.00 -13.94 -1.50
C PRO A 130 -6.24 -12.62 -0.77
N PHE A 131 -6.44 -12.65 0.53
CA PHE A 131 -6.51 -11.43 1.34
C PHE A 131 -5.70 -11.61 2.61
N TYR A 132 -5.10 -10.54 3.12
CA TYR A 132 -4.55 -10.47 4.47
C TYR A 132 -5.39 -9.55 5.33
N LYS A 133 -5.79 -10.04 6.51
CA LYS A 133 -6.61 -9.29 7.46
C LYS A 133 -5.87 -9.15 8.77
N TYR A 134 -5.70 -7.92 9.21
CA TYR A 134 -4.96 -7.55 10.41
C TYR A 134 -5.88 -6.90 11.44
N LYS A 135 -5.62 -7.20 12.71
CA LYS A 135 -6.12 -6.44 13.85
C LYS A 135 -5.07 -5.43 14.29
N VAL A 136 -5.48 -4.19 14.51
CA VAL A 136 -4.61 -3.15 15.07
C VAL A 136 -4.53 -3.28 16.59
N GLN A 137 -3.32 -3.39 17.12
CA GLN A 137 -3.04 -3.34 18.56
C GLN A 137 -1.93 -2.31 18.85
N GLY A 138 -2.33 -1.11 19.30
CA GLY A 138 -1.41 0.02 19.42
C GLY A 138 -0.86 0.40 18.03
N ASP A 139 0.46 0.30 17.87
CA ASP A 139 1.15 0.54 16.61
C ASP A 139 1.53 -0.77 15.90
N LYS A 140 1.00 -1.92 16.33
CA LYS A 140 1.26 -3.22 15.71
C LYS A 140 0.08 -3.68 14.86
N LEU A 141 0.41 -4.38 13.76
CA LEU A 141 -0.53 -5.11 12.93
C LEU A 141 -0.40 -6.60 13.23
N ILE A 142 -1.46 -7.21 13.76
CA ILE A 142 -1.51 -8.63 14.06
C ILE A 142 -2.31 -9.31 12.97
N LEU A 143 -1.69 -10.16 12.16
CA LEU A 143 -2.42 -10.96 11.15
C LEU A 143 -3.38 -11.90 11.89
N ILE A 144 -4.68 -11.78 11.59
CA ILE A 144 -5.74 -12.59 12.24
C ILE A 144 -6.43 -13.54 11.27
N ASP A 145 -6.35 -13.27 9.97
CA ASP A 145 -6.97 -14.11 8.95
C ASP A 145 -6.26 -13.90 7.60
N SER A 146 -6.27 -14.94 6.79
CA SER A 146 -5.73 -14.91 5.44
C SER A 146 -6.31 -16.02 4.58
N LEU A 147 -6.74 -15.68 3.38
CA LEU A 147 -6.98 -16.65 2.31
C LEU A 147 -5.71 -16.75 1.48
N ARG A 148 -5.22 -17.98 1.24
CA ARG A 148 -4.04 -18.27 0.41
C ARG A 148 -4.47 -19.02 -0.84
#